data_AF-A0A5C6A944-F1
#
_entry.id   AF-A0A5C6A944-F1
#
_cell.length_a   1.000
_cell.length_b   1.000
_cell.length_c   1.000
_cell.angle_alpha   90.00
_cell.angle_beta   90.00
_cell.angle_gamma   90.00
#
_symmetry.space_group_name_H-M   'P 1'
#
loop_
_entity.id
_entity.type
_entity.pdbx_description
1 polymer ?
#
loop_
_entity_poly.entity_id
_entity_poly.type
_entity_poly.pdbx_seq_one_letter_code
_entity_poly.pdbx_strand_id
1 'polypeptide(L)'
;MIETENIFEITHSVFSTMLDLQCEMGEQTDEANTESLNTDHVVGCIHISGGWNGVIQLMLTAESAAKAATQMLQVATEDVTHDDIIDTVSELTNMVGGGIKGVLPGPSSLSLPSLTSGDDFNIRIPGAALVQSVGFQCEGQPMRILLHQSVA
;
A
#
# COMPACT_ATOMS: atom_id res chain seq x y z
N MET A 1 -10.93 -7.86 14.34
CA MET A 1 -10.81 -7.08 13.09
C MET A 1 -9.78 -6.00 13.38
N ILE A 2 -8.83 -5.76 12.49
CA ILE A 2 -7.83 -4.70 12.68
C ILE A 2 -8.50 -3.34 12.48
N GLU A 3 -8.25 -2.40 13.38
CA GLU A 3 -8.83 -1.06 13.32
C GLU A 3 -8.12 -0.20 12.26
N THR A 4 -8.85 0.74 11.66
CA THR A 4 -8.33 1.69 10.66
C THR A 4 -7.13 2.47 11.20
N GLU A 5 -7.20 2.90 12.45
CA GLU A 5 -6.14 3.66 13.12
C GLU A 5 -4.85 2.85 13.19
N ASN A 6 -4.89 1.58 13.57
CA ASN A 6 -3.71 0.72 13.60
C ASN A 6 -3.05 0.59 12.21
N ILE A 7 -3.83 0.43 11.14
CA ILE A 7 -3.29 0.36 9.77
C ILE A 7 -2.60 1.68 9.41
N PHE A 8 -3.22 2.81 9.75
CA PHE A 8 -2.65 4.12 9.50
C PHE A 8 -1.37 4.35 10.30
N GLU A 9 -1.36 4.08 11.61
CA GLU A 9 -0.18 4.25 12.46
C GLU A 9 1.02 3.44 11.95
N ILE A 10 0.78 2.18 11.55
CA ILE A 10 1.81 1.32 10.95
C ILE A 10 2.34 1.96 9.66
N THR A 11 1.43 2.42 8.79
CA THR A 11 1.80 3.00 7.50
C THR A 11 2.55 4.32 7.68
N HIS A 12 2.05 5.21 8.55
CA HIS A 12 2.68 6.46 8.94
C HIS A 12 4.07 6.23 9.51
N SER A 13 4.24 5.25 10.40
CA SER A 13 5.55 4.90 10.96
C SER A 13 6.54 4.45 9.89
N VAL A 14 6.12 3.62 8.93
CA VAL A 14 6.97 3.19 7.81
C VAL A 14 7.38 4.39 6.95
N PHE A 15 6.41 5.22 6.53
CA PHE A 15 6.65 6.34 5.64
C PHE A 15 7.50 7.44 6.29
N SER A 16 7.24 7.76 7.56
CA SER A 16 8.06 8.73 8.30
C SER A 16 9.48 8.23 8.54
N THR A 17 9.67 6.94 8.78
CA THR A 17 11.01 6.38 9.01
C THR A 17 11.83 6.27 7.72
N MET A 18 11.20 5.82 6.64
CA MET A 18 11.91 5.46 5.41
C MET A 18 12.00 6.60 4.42
N LEU A 19 11.03 7.51 4.43
CA LEU A 19 10.88 8.57 3.43
C LEU A 19 10.95 9.98 4.05
N ASP A 20 11.02 10.08 5.39
CA ASP A 20 10.84 11.35 6.13
C ASP A 20 9.52 12.08 5.78
N LEU A 21 8.51 11.31 5.35
CA LEU A 21 7.22 11.85 4.93
C LEU A 21 6.21 11.78 6.07
N GLN A 22 5.52 12.90 6.29
CA GLN A 22 4.39 12.97 7.20
C GLN A 22 3.11 12.69 6.42
N CYS A 23 2.40 11.65 6.87
CA CYS A 23 1.11 11.28 6.29
C CYS A 23 -0.03 11.69 7.23
N GLU A 24 -1.18 11.98 6.64
CA GLU A 24 -2.40 12.36 7.32
C GLU A 24 -3.52 11.42 6.90
N MET A 25 -4.43 11.10 7.81
CA MET A 25 -5.62 10.32 7.48
C MET A 25 -6.46 11.07 6.45
N GLY A 26 -6.77 10.38 5.35
CA GLY A 26 -7.61 10.92 4.28
C GLY A 26 -9.08 10.63 4.51
N GLU A 27 -9.95 11.34 3.81
CA GLU A 27 -11.38 10.99 3.77
C GLU A 27 -11.54 9.56 3.21
N GLN A 28 -12.30 8.72 3.93
CA GLN A 28 -12.67 7.39 3.45
C GLN A 28 -13.67 7.56 2.30
N THR A 29 -13.20 7.60 1.06
CA THR A 29 -14.11 7.52 -0.08
C THR A 29 -14.50 6.05 -0.30
N ASP A 30 -15.81 5.79 -0.26
CA ASP A 30 -16.41 4.52 -0.60
C ASP A 30 -15.84 3.96 -1.91
N GLU A 31 -15.73 2.63 -2.00
CA GLU A 31 -15.22 1.87 -3.15
C GLU A 31 -15.81 2.29 -4.51
N ALA A 32 -16.95 2.97 -4.53
CA ALA A 32 -17.66 3.44 -5.72
C ALA A 32 -17.14 4.77 -6.29
N ASN A 33 -16.41 5.58 -5.52
CA ASN A 33 -15.74 6.80 -5.99
C ASN A 33 -14.24 6.57 -6.05
N THR A 34 -13.83 5.59 -6.85
CA THR A 34 -12.63 5.79 -7.65
C THR A 34 -13.05 6.82 -8.70
N GLU A 35 -13.11 8.11 -8.33
CA GLU A 35 -13.13 9.14 -9.36
C GLU A 35 -11.86 8.91 -10.16
N SER A 36 -12.05 8.22 -11.28
CA SER A 36 -11.12 7.97 -12.35
C SER A 36 -10.71 9.32 -12.91
N LEU A 37 -9.87 10.02 -12.17
CA LEU A 37 -8.85 10.87 -12.73
C LEU A 37 -7.90 9.88 -13.37
N ASN A 38 -7.82 9.85 -14.70
CA ASN A 38 -6.87 9.08 -15.50
C ASN A 38 -5.43 9.24 -14.97
N THR A 39 -5.09 8.52 -13.92
CA THR A 39 -3.85 8.67 -13.18
C THR A 39 -3.28 7.28 -13.09
N ASP A 40 -2.10 7.11 -13.64
CA ASP A 40 -1.38 5.86 -13.50
C ASP A 40 -1.19 5.56 -12.02
N HIS A 41 -1.55 4.35 -11.63
CA HIS A 41 -1.35 3.82 -10.29
C HIS A 41 -0.23 2.78 -10.30
N VAL A 42 0.47 2.68 -9.16
CA VAL A 42 1.36 1.57 -8.85
C VAL A 42 0.80 0.90 -7.61
N VAL A 43 0.52 -0.40 -7.72
CA VAL A 43 -0.07 -1.20 -6.64
C VAL A 43 0.86 -2.33 -6.29
N GLY A 44 1.34 -2.32 -5.04
CA GLY A 44 2.05 -3.45 -4.44
C GLY A 44 1.07 -4.34 -3.69
N CYS A 45 1.12 -5.64 -3.98
CA CYS A 45 0.30 -6.66 -3.34
C CYS A 45 1.19 -7.64 -2.58
N ILE A 46 0.80 -8.00 -1.36
CA ILE A 46 1.49 -9.00 -0.54
C ILE A 46 0.49 -9.91 0.17
N HIS A 47 0.76 -11.22 0.15
CA HIS A 47 -0.10 -12.23 0.76
C HIS A 47 0.36 -12.56 2.18
N ILE A 48 -0.58 -12.67 3.11
CA ILE A 48 -0.34 -13.23 4.45
C ILE A 48 -1.01 -14.60 4.53
N SER A 49 -0.25 -15.60 4.97
CA SER A 49 -0.74 -16.97 5.16
C SER A 49 -0.41 -17.51 6.55
N GLY A 50 -1.28 -18.35 7.12
CA GLY A 50 -1.08 -19.00 8.42
C GLY A 50 -2.24 -18.77 9.38
N GLY A 51 -1.95 -18.22 10.56
CA GLY A 51 -2.93 -17.88 11.59
C GLY A 51 -3.95 -16.83 11.14
N TRP A 52 -3.58 -16.00 10.15
CA TRP A 52 -4.48 -15.18 9.36
C TRP A 52 -4.17 -15.36 7.87
N ASN A 53 -5.21 -15.31 7.02
CA ASN A 53 -5.06 -15.54 5.58
C ASN A 53 -5.74 -14.41 4.80
N GLY A 54 -5.01 -13.80 3.88
CA GLY A 54 -5.51 -12.69 3.08
C GLY A 54 -4.42 -11.92 2.34
N VAL A 55 -4.79 -10.77 1.79
CA VAL A 55 -3.94 -9.95 0.92
C VAL A 55 -3.98 -8.50 1.36
N ILE A 56 -2.82 -7.86 1.40
CA ILE A 56 -2.65 -6.43 1.57
C ILE A 56 -2.30 -5.83 0.22
N GLN A 57 -2.93 -4.71 -0.12
CA GLN A 57 -2.58 -3.90 -1.28
C GLN A 57 -2.20 -2.49 -0.81
N LEU A 58 -1.06 -1.99 -1.24
CA LEU A 58 -0.64 -0.60 -1.11
C LEU A 58 -0.75 0.06 -2.48
N MET A 59 -1.61 1.07 -2.58
CA MET A 59 -1.92 1.78 -3.81
C MET A 59 -1.35 3.20 -3.74
N LEU A 60 -0.54 3.56 -4.72
CA LEU A 60 0.04 4.89 -4.91
C LEU A 60 -0.33 5.41 -6.30
N THR A 61 -0.40 6.73 -6.46
CA THR A 61 -0.28 7.34 -7.80
C THR A 61 1.15 7.19 -8.32
N ALA A 62 1.35 7.26 -9.64
CA ALA A 62 2.68 7.25 -10.23
C ALA A 62 3.56 8.41 -9.69
N GLU A 63 2.95 9.58 -9.46
CA GLU A 63 3.63 10.72 -8.84
C GLU A 63 4.09 10.41 -7.40
N SER A 64 3.20 9.82 -6.59
CA SER A 64 3.52 9.38 -5.22
C SER A 64 4.64 8.35 -5.19
N ALA A 65 4.59 7.38 -6.11
CA ALA A 65 5.57 6.30 -6.19
C ALA A 65 6.95 6.83 -6.62
N ALA A 66 7.00 7.73 -7.60
CA ALA A 66 8.23 8.41 -8.00
C ALA A 66 8.80 9.25 -6.85
N LYS A 67 7.96 10.00 -6.14
CA LYS A 67 8.38 10.81 -4.98
C LYS A 67 8.91 9.95 -3.83
N ALA A 68 8.27 8.81 -3.57
CA ALA A 68 8.78 7.84 -2.60
C ALA A 68 10.16 7.32 -3.02
N ALA A 69 10.39 7.05 -4.30
CA ALA A 69 11.68 6.58 -4.79
C ALA A 69 12.78 7.66 -4.67
N THR A 70 12.48 8.91 -5.04
CA THR A 70 13.35 10.08 -4.82
C THR A 70 13.80 10.14 -3.35
N GLN A 71 12.86 10.04 -2.41
CA GLN A 71 13.17 10.12 -0.97
C GLN A 71 13.91 8.89 -0.46
N MET A 72 13.50 7.68 -0.85
CA MET A 72 14.11 6.45 -0.35
C MET A 72 15.54 6.27 -0.85
N LEU A 73 15.79 6.61 -2.12
CA LEU A 73 17.07 6.39 -2.78
C LEU A 73 17.97 7.63 -2.73
N GLN A 74 17.45 8.78 -2.29
CA GLN A 74 18.17 10.05 -2.21
C GLN A 74 18.75 10.49 -3.57
N VAL A 75 17.94 10.32 -4.62
CA VAL A 75 18.24 10.72 -6.00
C VAL A 75 17.30 11.83 -6.46
N ALA A 76 17.69 12.60 -7.46
CA ALA A 76 16.82 13.63 -8.02
C ALA A 76 15.62 12.99 -8.77
N THR A 77 14.48 13.68 -8.82
CA THR A 77 13.26 13.16 -9.45
C THR A 77 13.46 12.82 -10.93
N GLU A 78 14.26 13.60 -11.64
CA GLU A 78 14.62 13.35 -13.04
C GLU A 78 15.50 12.11 -13.27
N ASP A 79 16.17 11.63 -12.22
CA ASP A 79 17.06 10.46 -12.25
C ASP A 79 16.35 9.17 -11.80
N VAL A 80 15.12 9.27 -11.26
CA VAL A 80 14.33 8.11 -10.84
C VAL A 80 13.94 7.27 -12.05
N THR A 81 14.34 6.00 -12.04
CA THR A 81 13.97 5.04 -13.08
C THR A 81 12.68 4.30 -12.73
N HIS A 82 12.12 3.58 -13.71
CA HIS A 82 10.99 2.69 -13.44
C HIS A 82 11.35 1.58 -12.46
N ASP A 83 12.55 1.01 -12.55
CA ASP A 83 13.00 -0.05 -11.66
C ASP A 83 13.15 0.47 -10.21
N ASP A 84 13.63 1.70 -10.03
CA ASP A 84 13.69 2.37 -8.73
C ASP A 84 12.29 2.51 -8.08
N ILE A 85 11.28 2.83 -8.89
CA ILE A 85 9.88 2.89 -8.43
C ILE A 85 9.39 1.51 -8.01
N ILE A 86 9.65 0.48 -8.82
CA ILE A 86 9.25 -0.90 -8.54
C ILE A 86 9.90 -1.41 -7.25
N ASP A 87 11.21 -1.18 -7.07
CA ASP A 87 11.96 -1.59 -5.90
C ASP A 87 11.49 -0.85 -4.64
N THR A 88 11.29 0.46 -4.74
CA THR A 88 10.77 1.29 -3.64
C THR A 88 9.39 0.83 -3.20
N VAL A 89 8.44 0.68 -4.12
CA VAL A 89 7.06 0.26 -3.79
C VAL A 89 7.04 -1.18 -3.28
N SER A 90 7.92 -2.06 -3.78
CA SER A 90 8.10 -3.42 -3.25
C SER A 90 8.50 -3.39 -1.79
N GLU A 91 9.52 -2.59 -1.44
CA GLU A 91 10.02 -2.51 -0.07
C GLU A 91 9.00 -1.87 0.87
N LEU A 92 8.33 -0.78 0.45
CA LEU A 92 7.24 -0.18 1.22
C LEU A 92 6.09 -1.17 1.46
N THR A 93 5.70 -1.93 0.43
CA THR A 93 4.65 -2.96 0.55
C THR A 93 5.07 -4.05 1.53
N ASN A 94 6.33 -4.49 1.49
CA ASN A 94 6.87 -5.48 2.40
C ASN A 94 6.88 -4.98 3.86
N MET A 95 7.33 -3.74 4.08
CA MET A 95 7.39 -3.13 5.42
C MET A 95 6.00 -2.91 6.01
N VAL A 96 5.07 -2.32 5.25
CA VAL A 96 3.67 -2.14 5.68
C VAL A 96 3.01 -3.49 5.91
N GLY A 97 3.20 -4.45 5.01
CA GLY A 97 2.73 -5.83 5.17
C GLY A 97 3.27 -6.50 6.43
N GLY A 98 4.56 -6.28 6.72
CA GLY A 98 5.27 -6.72 7.92
C GLY A 98 4.63 -6.18 9.20
N GLY A 99 4.39 -4.87 9.25
CA GLY A 99 3.75 -4.20 10.37
C GLY A 99 2.33 -4.71 10.61
N ILE A 100 1.51 -4.76 9.55
CA ILE A 100 0.11 -5.24 9.65
C ILE A 100 0.07 -6.72 10.08
N LYS A 101 0.93 -7.57 9.51
CA LYS A 101 1.07 -8.97 9.95
C LYS A 101 1.39 -9.06 11.45
N GLY A 102 2.21 -8.15 11.98
CA GLY A 102 2.62 -8.13 13.39
C GLY A 102 1.48 -7.95 14.39
N VAL A 103 0.37 -7.32 13.99
CA VAL A 103 -0.82 -7.12 14.83
C VAL A 103 -1.97 -8.09 14.52
N LEU A 104 -1.80 -8.94 13.49
CA LEU A 104 -2.77 -9.96 13.12
C LEU A 104 -2.51 -11.29 13.87
N PRO A 105 -3.51 -12.19 13.96
CA PRO A 105 -3.33 -13.51 14.56
C PRO A 105 -2.15 -14.30 13.95
N GLY A 106 -1.38 -14.95 14.81
CA GLY A 106 -0.18 -15.72 14.43
C GLY A 106 -0.28 -17.21 14.75
N PRO A 107 0.70 -18.02 14.29
CA PRO A 107 1.85 -17.62 13.46
C PRO A 107 1.45 -17.41 11.99
N SER A 108 1.98 -16.35 11.37
CA SER A 108 1.69 -15.98 9.98
C SER A 108 2.97 -15.60 9.22
N SER A 109 2.98 -15.82 7.91
CA SER A 109 4.10 -15.56 6.99
C SER A 109 3.67 -14.63 5.86
N LEU A 110 4.63 -13.86 5.31
CA LEU A 110 4.42 -13.00 4.15
C LEU A 110 5.01 -13.64 2.89
N SER A 111 4.32 -13.48 1.77
CA SER A 111 4.90 -13.73 0.44
C SER A 111 5.90 -12.63 0.07
N LEU A 112 6.55 -12.78 -1.09
CA LEU A 112 7.17 -11.63 -1.74
C LEU A 112 6.07 -10.68 -2.27
N PRO A 113 6.34 -9.36 -2.33
CA PRO A 113 5.48 -8.41 -3.03
C PRO A 113 5.36 -8.73 -4.52
N SER A 114 4.20 -8.45 -5.09
CA SER A 114 3.98 -8.41 -6.54
C SER A 114 3.40 -7.06 -6.93
N LEU A 115 3.91 -6.45 -8.00
CA LEU A 115 3.48 -5.12 -8.42
C LEU A 115 2.63 -5.16 -9.69
N THR A 116 1.73 -4.20 -9.80
CA THR A 116 0.93 -3.93 -11.00
C THR A 116 0.84 -2.42 -11.19
N SER A 117 0.97 -1.96 -12.42
CA SER A 117 0.88 -0.53 -12.75
C SER A 117 0.01 -0.26 -13.98
N GLY A 118 -0.65 0.89 -14.02
CA GLY A 118 -1.49 1.35 -15.13
C GLY A 118 -2.63 2.28 -14.67
N ASP A 119 -3.45 2.73 -15.61
CA ASP A 119 -4.57 3.65 -15.40
C ASP A 119 -5.96 2.98 -15.47
N ASP A 120 -6.05 1.78 -16.05
CA ASP A 120 -7.30 1.02 -16.22
C ASP A 120 -7.13 -0.46 -15.87
N PHE A 121 -7.03 -0.78 -14.57
CA PHE A 121 -7.02 -2.15 -14.09
C PHE A 121 -7.98 -2.38 -12.92
N ASN A 122 -8.49 -3.60 -12.81
CA ASN A 122 -9.34 -4.05 -11.72
C ASN A 122 -8.67 -5.24 -11.01
N ILE A 123 -8.09 -5.01 -9.84
CA ILE A 123 -7.51 -6.10 -9.03
C ILE A 123 -8.63 -6.79 -8.27
N ARG A 124 -8.85 -8.06 -8.57
CA ARG A 124 -9.78 -8.93 -7.83
C ARG A 124 -9.00 -9.97 -7.05
N ILE A 125 -9.38 -10.19 -5.79
CA ILE A 125 -8.83 -11.24 -4.93
C ILE A 125 -9.91 -12.33 -4.76
N PRO A 126 -9.90 -13.40 -5.57
CA PRO A 126 -10.91 -14.45 -5.47
C PRO A 126 -10.89 -15.12 -4.09
N GLY A 127 -12.07 -15.42 -3.54
CA GLY A 127 -12.18 -16.09 -2.24
C GLY A 127 -11.71 -15.22 -1.07
N ALA A 128 -11.68 -13.89 -1.24
CA ALA A 128 -11.44 -12.94 -0.16
C ALA A 128 -12.45 -11.80 -0.21
N ALA A 129 -12.82 -11.28 0.96
CA ALA A 129 -13.65 -10.08 1.10
C ALA A 129 -12.77 -8.91 1.52
N LEU A 130 -13.05 -7.71 1.00
CA LEU A 130 -12.44 -6.49 1.53
C LEU A 130 -12.93 -6.29 2.96
N VAL A 131 -12.01 -6.24 3.91
CA VAL A 131 -12.33 -6.05 5.32
C VAL A 131 -11.93 -4.67 5.83
N GLN A 132 -10.96 -4.00 5.20
CA GLN A 132 -10.57 -2.63 5.51
C GLN A 132 -10.09 -1.89 4.24
N SER A 133 -10.46 -0.62 4.13
CA SER A 133 -9.96 0.35 3.15
C SER A 133 -9.54 1.62 3.89
N VAL A 134 -8.26 1.94 3.83
CA VAL A 134 -7.68 3.07 4.57
C VAL A 134 -7.06 4.04 3.58
N GLY A 135 -7.72 5.18 3.37
CA GLY A 135 -7.18 6.29 2.60
C GLY A 135 -6.32 7.19 3.48
N PHE A 136 -5.19 7.62 2.95
CA PHE A 136 -4.28 8.57 3.61
C PHE A 136 -3.64 9.45 2.55
N GLN A 137 -3.07 10.57 2.98
CA GLN A 137 -2.35 11.48 2.10
C GLN A 137 -0.97 11.73 2.68
N CYS A 138 0.06 11.76 1.84
CA CYS A 138 1.38 12.24 2.26
C CYS A 138 1.75 13.41 1.35
N GLU A 139 2.03 14.58 1.94
CA GLU A 139 2.31 15.82 1.20
C GLU A 139 1.26 16.16 0.11
N GLY A 140 -0.02 15.93 0.43
CA GLY A 140 -1.15 16.20 -0.46
C GLY A 140 -1.38 15.14 -1.55
N GLN A 141 -0.56 14.09 -1.62
CA GLN A 141 -0.73 13.00 -2.57
C GLN A 141 -1.53 11.85 -1.95
N PRO A 142 -2.63 11.39 -2.61
CA PRO A 142 -3.49 10.35 -2.07
C PRO A 142 -2.88 8.96 -2.23
N MET A 143 -3.05 8.16 -1.18
CA MET A 143 -2.64 6.77 -1.11
C MET A 143 -3.71 5.93 -0.43
N ARG A 144 -3.66 4.61 -0.64
CA ARG A 144 -4.65 3.70 -0.04
C ARG A 144 -4.02 2.36 0.36
N ILE A 145 -4.40 1.87 1.54
CA ILE A 145 -4.21 0.46 1.94
C ILE A 145 -5.54 -0.27 1.83
N LEU A 146 -5.55 -1.41 1.13
CA LEU A 146 -6.66 -2.36 1.13
C LEU A 146 -6.26 -3.65 1.82
N LEU A 147 -7.09 -4.11 2.75
CA LEU A 147 -6.94 -5.41 3.39
C LEU A 147 -8.08 -6.33 2.99
N HIS A 148 -7.74 -7.45 2.34
CA HIS A 148 -8.67 -8.49 1.96
C HIS A 148 -8.45 -9.70 2.85
N GLN A 149 -9.50 -10.22 3.48
CA GLN A 149 -9.45 -11.44 4.28
C GLN A 149 -10.06 -12.60 3.50
N SER A 150 -9.39 -13.75 3.49
CA SER A 150 -9.95 -14.95 2.87
C SER A 150 -11.30 -15.33 3.51
N VAL A 151 -12.31 -15.53 2.67
CA VAL A 151 -13.61 -16.08 3.03
C VAL A 151 -13.55 -17.58 2.73
N ALA A 152 -13.15 -18.34 3.75
CA ALA A 152 -13.25 -19.80 3.76
C ALA A 152 -14.69 -20.25 4.06
#